data_AF-A0A3G9IPY2-F1
#
_entry.id   AF-A0A3G9IPY2-F1
#
_cell.length_a   1.000
_cell.length_b   1.000
_cell.length_c   1.000
_cell.angle_alpha   90.00
_cell.angle_beta   90.00
_cell.angle_gamma   90.00
#
_symmetry.space_group_name_H-M   'P 1'
#
loop_
_entity.id
_entity.type
_entity.pdbx_description
1 polymer ?
#
loop_
_entity_poly.entity_id
_entity_poly.type
_entity_poly.pdbx_seq_one_letter_code
_entity_poly.pdbx_strand_id
1 'polypeptide(L)'
;LIILFPPLLIPTSKYLINNRLITTQQWLIKLTSKQMMTMHNTKGRTWSLMLVSLIIFIATTNLLGLLPHSFTPTTQLSMNLAMAIPLWAGAVIMGFRSKIKNALAHFLPQGTPTPLIPMLVIIETISLLIQPMALAVRLTAN
;
A
#
# COMPACT_ATOMS: atom_id res chain seq x y z
N LEU A 1 17.53 -9.24 9.95
CA LEU A 1 18.10 -10.17 8.95
C LEU A 1 17.04 -10.69 7.99
N ILE A 2 15.92 -11.25 8.49
CA ILE A 2 14.81 -11.75 7.65
C ILE A 2 14.21 -10.65 6.75
N ILE A 3 14.12 -9.41 7.22
CA ILE A 3 13.64 -8.25 6.42
C ILE A 3 14.58 -7.90 5.25
N LEU A 4 15.87 -8.24 5.33
CA LEU A 4 16.84 -8.00 4.26
C LEU A 4 16.86 -9.12 3.20
N PHE A 5 16.18 -10.23 3.45
CA PHE A 5 16.15 -11.37 2.55
C PHE A 5 15.32 -11.11 1.26
N PRO A 6 14.13 -10.48 1.32
CA PRO A 6 13.35 -10.13 0.13
C PRO A 6 14.10 -9.30 -0.94
N PRO A 7 14.80 -8.19 -0.60
CA PRO A 7 15.53 -7.43 -1.60
C PRO A 7 16.73 -8.19 -2.20
N LEU A 8 17.28 -9.19 -1.50
CA LEU A 8 18.36 -10.02 -2.04
C LEU A 8 17.88 -10.98 -3.14
N LEU A 9 16.61 -11.40 -3.11
CA LEU A 9 16.01 -12.30 -4.11
C LEU A 9 15.70 -11.62 -5.45
N ILE A 10 15.88 -10.30 -5.54
CA ILE A 10 15.60 -9.51 -6.74
C ILE A 10 16.93 -9.01 -7.31
N PRO A 11 17.68 -9.87 -8.02
CA PRO A 11 18.94 -9.45 -8.63
C PRO A 11 18.68 -8.41 -9.72
N THR A 12 19.50 -7.37 -9.73
CA THR A 12 19.52 -6.38 -10.81
C THR A 12 20.68 -6.69 -11.75
N SER A 13 20.46 -6.52 -13.05
CA SER A 13 21.50 -6.64 -14.07
C SER A 13 21.64 -5.34 -14.82
N LYS A 14 22.87 -5.03 -15.20
CA LYS A 14 23.21 -3.88 -16.05
C LYS A 14 23.13 -4.23 -17.55
N TYR A 15 23.03 -5.51 -17.91
CA TYR A 15 23.05 -5.97 -19.29
C TYR A 15 21.66 -5.92 -19.93
N LEU A 16 21.62 -5.56 -21.23
CA LEU A 16 20.39 -5.46 -22.02
C LEU A 16 19.70 -6.83 -22.20
N ILE A 17 20.49 -7.87 -22.47
CA ILE A 17 20.04 -9.26 -22.52
C ILE A 17 20.37 -9.88 -21.17
N ASN A 18 19.34 -10.38 -20.50
CA ASN A 18 19.45 -10.76 -19.11
C ASN A 18 19.03 -12.22 -18.88
N ASN A 19 19.35 -12.74 -17.69
CA ASN A 19 18.97 -14.11 -17.33
C ASN A 19 17.44 -14.25 -17.23
N ARG A 20 16.92 -15.46 -17.50
CA ARG A 20 15.49 -15.79 -17.51
C ARG A 20 14.75 -15.37 -16.24
N LEU A 21 15.39 -15.53 -15.08
CA LEU A 21 14.81 -15.11 -13.81
C LEU A 21 14.55 -13.60 -13.80
N ILE A 22 15.51 -12.79 -14.23
CA ILE A 22 15.37 -11.34 -14.18
C ILE A 22 14.41 -10.85 -15.26
N THR A 23 14.32 -11.50 -16.41
CA THR A 23 13.31 -11.14 -17.43
C THR A 23 11.89 -11.40 -16.92
N THR A 24 11.65 -12.51 -16.21
CA THR A 24 10.34 -12.76 -15.59
C THR A 24 10.02 -11.74 -14.49
N GLN A 25 11.00 -11.37 -13.65
CA GLN A 25 10.84 -10.34 -12.63
C GLN A 25 10.53 -8.97 -13.24
N GLN A 26 11.27 -8.55 -14.26
CA GLN A 26 11.04 -7.29 -14.98
C GLN A 26 9.67 -7.24 -15.65
N TRP A 27 9.21 -8.36 -16.21
CA TRP A 27 7.88 -8.46 -16.79
C TRP A 27 6.79 -8.27 -15.72
N LEU A 28 6.94 -8.90 -14.56
CA LEU A 28 6.01 -8.77 -13.43
C LEU A 28 5.94 -7.32 -12.92
N ILE A 29 7.09 -6.67 -12.74
CA ILE A 29 7.18 -5.25 -12.34
C ILE A 29 6.54 -4.32 -13.38
N LYS A 30 6.72 -4.62 -14.68
CA LYS A 30 6.14 -3.83 -15.77
C LYS A 30 4.62 -3.94 -15.80
N LEU A 31 4.07 -5.13 -15.52
CA LEU A 31 2.61 -5.31 -15.44
C LEU A 31 2.00 -4.57 -14.26
N THR A 32 2.58 -4.71 -13.06
CA THR A 32 2.04 -4.07 -11.86
C THR A 32 2.11 -2.54 -11.97
N SER A 33 3.24 -1.99 -12.42
CA SER A 33 3.39 -0.55 -12.63
C SER A 33 2.40 -0.02 -13.68
N LYS A 34 2.18 -0.74 -14.79
CA LYS A 34 1.18 -0.36 -15.80
C LYS A 34 -0.23 -0.28 -15.21
N GLN A 35 -0.65 -1.29 -14.44
CA GLN A 35 -1.96 -1.30 -13.78
C GLN A 35 -2.12 -0.17 -12.75
N MET A 36 -1.06 0.16 -12.00
CA MET A 36 -1.10 1.27 -11.04
C MET A 36 -1.19 2.64 -11.72
N MET A 37 -0.48 2.81 -12.83
CA MET A 37 -0.46 4.06 -13.61
C MET A 37 -1.77 4.31 -14.38
N THR A 38 -2.53 3.26 -14.71
CA THR A 38 -3.85 3.41 -15.34
C THR A 38 -4.90 3.91 -14.37
N MET A 39 -4.80 3.54 -13.09
CA MET A 39 -5.77 3.94 -12.06
C MET A 39 -5.54 5.35 -11.51
N HIS A 40 -4.29 5.84 -11.55
CA HIS A 40 -3.91 7.11 -10.91
C HIS A 40 -3.67 8.26 -11.90
N ASN A 41 -4.12 9.45 -11.50
CA ASN A 41 -3.84 10.71 -12.21
C ASN A 41 -2.35 11.11 -12.11
N THR A 42 -1.89 12.06 -12.91
CA THR A 42 -0.47 12.44 -13.07
C THR A 42 0.28 12.70 -11.76
N LYS A 43 -0.35 13.38 -10.79
CA LYS A 43 0.21 13.61 -9.44
C LYS A 43 0.31 12.35 -8.59
N GLY A 44 -0.58 11.37 -8.79
CA GLY A 44 -0.55 10.08 -8.08
C GLY A 44 0.49 9.11 -8.65
N ARG A 45 0.93 9.31 -9.90
CA ARG A 45 1.96 8.46 -10.52
C ARG A 45 3.32 8.56 -9.82
N THR A 46 3.62 9.66 -9.13
CA THR A 46 4.86 9.78 -8.34
C THR A 46 4.92 8.77 -7.18
N TRP A 47 3.76 8.37 -6.65
CA TRP A 47 3.65 7.36 -5.59
C TRP A 47 3.70 5.92 -6.12
N SER A 48 3.59 5.74 -7.44
CA SER A 48 3.54 4.40 -8.04
C SER A 48 4.78 3.57 -7.74
N LEU A 49 5.97 4.19 -7.71
CA LEU A 49 7.22 3.49 -7.44
C LEU A 49 7.25 2.91 -6.02
N MET A 50 6.79 3.69 -5.04
CA MET A 50 6.69 3.25 -3.64
C MET A 50 5.63 2.15 -3.47
N LEU A 51 4.49 2.24 -4.16
CA LEU A 51 3.46 1.20 -4.10
C LEU A 51 3.93 -0.12 -4.73
N VAL A 52 4.63 -0.04 -5.87
CA VAL A 52 5.17 -1.22 -6.53
C VAL A 52 6.24 -1.91 -5.67
N SER A 53 7.14 -1.14 -5.04
CA SER A 53 8.13 -1.73 -4.14
C SER A 53 7.50 -2.40 -2.92
N LEU A 54 6.46 -1.80 -2.34
CA LEU A 54 5.71 -2.38 -1.23
C LEU A 54 5.03 -3.70 -1.61
N ILE A 55 4.34 -3.75 -2.75
CA ILE A 55 3.66 -4.96 -3.23
C ILE A 55 4.65 -6.09 -3.41
N ILE A 56 5.79 -5.82 -4.04
CA ILE A 56 6.84 -6.83 -4.26
C ILE A 56 7.41 -7.31 -2.92
N PHE A 57 7.63 -6.40 -1.97
CA PHE A 57 8.11 -6.75 -0.63
C PHE A 57 7.13 -7.66 0.12
N ILE A 58 5.84 -7.33 0.15
CA ILE A 58 4.82 -8.15 0.82
C ILE A 58 4.66 -9.51 0.11
N ALA A 59 4.62 -9.51 -1.23
CA ALA A 59 4.48 -10.75 -2.00
C ALA A 59 5.66 -11.72 -1.78
N THR A 60 6.88 -11.20 -1.76
CA THR A 60 8.08 -12.03 -1.55
C THR A 60 8.16 -12.55 -0.11
N THR A 61 7.89 -11.70 0.90
CA THR A 61 7.85 -12.14 2.31
C THR A 61 6.77 -13.18 2.59
N ASN A 62 5.58 -13.04 2.00
CA ASN A 62 4.53 -14.05 2.16
C ASN A 62 4.86 -15.34 1.42
N LEU A 63 5.48 -15.28 0.24
CA LEU A 63 5.90 -16.48 -0.49
C LEU A 63 7.00 -17.26 0.25
N LEU A 64 7.92 -16.54 0.90
CA LEU A 64 8.93 -17.13 1.79
C LEU A 64 8.30 -17.85 2.99
N GLY A 65 7.14 -17.38 3.44
CA GLY A 65 6.40 -17.97 4.56
C GLY A 65 5.76 -19.31 4.30
N LEU A 66 5.58 -19.68 3.04
CA LEU A 66 5.04 -20.99 2.67
C LEU A 66 6.06 -22.12 2.81
N LEU A 67 7.35 -21.78 3.00
CA LEU A 67 8.40 -22.78 3.20
C LEU A 67 8.34 -23.38 4.61
N PRO A 68 8.52 -24.70 4.77
CA PRO A 68 8.54 -25.32 6.09
C PRO A 68 9.70 -24.75 6.93
N HIS A 69 9.42 -24.45 8.19
CA HIS A 69 10.34 -23.87 9.17
C HIS A 69 10.82 -22.42 8.92
N SER A 70 10.17 -21.64 8.05
CA SER A 70 10.46 -20.21 7.92
C SER A 70 9.62 -19.37 8.89
N PHE A 71 10.27 -18.44 9.59
CA PHE A 71 9.57 -17.42 10.39
C PHE A 71 9.30 -16.19 9.52
N THR A 72 8.02 -15.92 9.24
CA THR A 72 7.60 -14.71 8.53
C THR A 72 7.47 -13.51 9.46
N PRO A 73 8.07 -12.35 9.14
CA PRO A 73 7.86 -11.14 9.90
C PRO A 73 6.45 -10.54 9.70
N THR A 74 5.71 -11.00 8.68
CA THR A 74 4.35 -10.51 8.35
C THR A 74 3.25 -11.04 9.27
N THR A 75 3.51 -12.10 10.06
CA THR A 75 2.54 -12.59 11.07
C THR A 75 2.52 -11.72 12.33
N GLN A 76 3.58 -10.93 12.55
CA GLN A 76 3.62 -9.98 13.67
C GLN A 76 2.87 -8.71 13.31
N LEU A 77 1.81 -8.40 14.07
CA LEU A 77 1.02 -7.20 13.89
C LEU A 77 1.86 -5.92 13.94
N SER A 78 2.90 -5.88 14.77
CA SER A 78 3.81 -4.75 14.90
C SER A 78 4.45 -4.35 13.56
N MET A 79 4.87 -5.32 12.76
CA MET A 79 5.52 -5.07 11.47
C MET A 79 4.51 -4.54 10.43
N ASN A 80 3.31 -5.13 10.36
CA ASN A 80 2.28 -4.67 9.43
C ASN A 80 1.75 -3.28 9.79
N LEU A 81 1.60 -2.98 11.08
CA LEU A 81 1.19 -1.66 11.55
C LEU A 81 2.27 -0.61 11.26
N ALA A 82 3.55 -0.94 11.43
CA ALA A 82 4.67 -0.08 11.09
C ALA A 82 4.74 0.26 9.58
N MET A 83 4.30 -0.65 8.70
CA MET A 83 4.17 -0.37 7.27
C MET A 83 2.90 0.42 6.92
N ALA A 84 1.77 0.12 7.57
CA ALA A 84 0.47 0.71 7.25
C ALA A 84 0.35 2.18 7.69
N ILE A 85 0.82 2.53 8.89
CA ILE A 85 0.67 3.89 9.45
C ILE A 85 1.34 4.96 8.56
N PRO A 86 2.61 4.82 8.15
CA PRO A 86 3.27 5.84 7.32
C PRO A 86 2.63 6.00 5.94
N LEU A 87 2.20 4.90 5.32
CA LEU A 87 1.52 4.93 4.02
C LEU A 87 0.18 5.65 4.10
N TRP A 88 -0.62 5.31 5.10
CA TRP A 88 -1.92 5.95 5.33
C TRP A 88 -1.73 7.43 5.69
N ALA A 89 -0.83 7.76 6.62
CA ALA A 89 -0.56 9.13 7.02
C ALA A 89 -0.08 9.96 5.82
N GLY A 90 0.79 9.40 4.98
CA GLY A 90 1.24 10.02 3.74
C GLY A 90 0.08 10.32 2.78
N ALA A 91 -0.85 9.38 2.57
CA ALA A 91 -2.02 9.57 1.73
C ALA A 91 -2.96 10.65 2.28
N VAL A 92 -3.22 10.64 3.60
CA VAL A 92 -4.06 11.63 4.28
C VAL A 92 -3.46 13.03 4.17
N ILE A 93 -2.16 13.19 4.47
CA ILE A 93 -1.45 14.47 4.38
C ILE A 93 -1.43 14.98 2.93
N MET A 94 -1.19 14.10 1.95
CA MET A 94 -1.21 14.46 0.53
C MET A 94 -2.63 14.87 0.07
N GLY A 95 -3.66 14.20 0.58
CA GLY A 95 -5.08 14.54 0.35
C GLY A 95 -5.42 15.93 0.88
N PHE A 96 -5.08 16.20 2.14
CA PHE A 96 -5.26 17.53 2.73
C PHE A 96 -4.48 18.60 1.98
N ARG A 97 -3.20 18.38 1.64
CA ARG A 97 -2.38 19.38 0.93
C ARG A 97 -2.85 19.67 -0.49
N SER A 98 -3.38 18.68 -1.21
CA SER A 98 -3.75 18.84 -2.62
C SER A 98 -5.15 19.42 -2.82
N LYS A 99 -6.12 19.06 -1.98
CA LYS A 99 -7.51 19.53 -2.09
C LYS A 99 -8.20 19.61 -0.72
N ILE A 100 -7.83 20.59 0.10
CA ILE A 100 -8.45 20.85 1.41
C ILE A 100 -9.99 20.84 1.31
N LYS A 101 -10.57 21.63 0.40
CA LYS A 101 -12.03 21.76 0.24
C LYS A 101 -12.71 20.47 -0.22
N ASN A 102 -12.06 19.68 -1.07
CA ASN A 102 -12.64 18.45 -1.61
C ASN A 102 -12.46 17.25 -0.68
N ALA A 103 -11.39 17.24 0.13
CA ALA A 103 -11.19 16.28 1.21
C ALA A 103 -12.19 16.53 2.34
N LEU A 104 -12.44 17.80 2.70
CA LEU A 104 -13.51 18.14 3.65
C LEU A 104 -14.91 17.88 3.09
N ALA A 105 -15.13 18.12 1.79
CA ALA A 105 -16.40 17.79 1.15
C ALA A 105 -16.67 16.29 1.06
N HIS A 106 -15.64 15.44 1.09
CA HIS A 106 -15.83 13.98 1.12
C HIS A 106 -16.36 13.47 2.46
N PHE A 107 -16.22 14.26 3.54
CA PHE A 107 -16.86 13.97 4.82
C PHE A 107 -18.38 14.19 4.80
N LEU A 108 -18.91 14.90 3.79
CA LEU A 108 -20.34 15.10 3.60
C LEU A 108 -20.79 14.56 2.23
N PRO A 109 -21.51 13.42 2.18
CA PRO A 109 -22.18 13.04 0.94
C PRO A 109 -23.16 14.16 0.55
N GLN A 110 -23.09 14.56 -0.73
CA GLN A 110 -23.91 15.62 -1.31
C GLN A 110 -25.39 15.24 -1.17
N GLY A 111 -26.19 16.09 -0.51
CA GLY A 111 -27.63 15.88 -0.33
C GLY A 111 -28.09 15.37 1.04
N THR A 112 -27.24 15.43 2.08
CA THR A 112 -27.66 15.06 3.45
C THR A 112 -28.48 16.17 4.13
N PRO A 113 -29.62 15.83 4.77
CA PRO A 113 -30.44 16.80 5.49
C PRO A 113 -29.69 17.35 6.71
N THR A 114 -29.83 18.65 6.95
CA THR A 114 -29.07 19.46 7.92
C THR A 114 -28.95 18.92 9.35
N PRO A 115 -29.93 18.19 9.95
CA PRO A 115 -29.77 17.68 11.32
C PRO A 115 -28.87 16.43 11.43
N LEU A 116 -28.67 15.66 10.36
CA LEU A 116 -27.91 14.40 10.41
C LEU A 116 -26.41 14.58 10.13
N ILE A 117 -26.01 15.76 9.65
CA ILE A 117 -24.64 16.14 9.32
C ILE A 117 -23.64 15.90 10.46
N PRO A 118 -23.88 16.37 11.71
CA PRO A 118 -22.87 16.24 12.77
C PRO A 118 -22.59 14.77 13.14
N MET A 119 -23.61 13.91 13.13
CA MET A 119 -23.43 12.48 13.41
C MET A 119 -22.63 11.78 12.31
N LEU A 120 -22.91 12.11 11.04
CA LEU A 120 -22.25 11.48 9.90
C LEU A 120 -20.76 11.84 9.82
N VAL A 121 -20.40 13.09 10.13
CA VAL A 121 -18.99 13.52 10.20
C VAL A 121 -18.22 12.73 11.26
N ILE A 122 -18.84 12.45 12.42
CA ILE A 122 -18.20 11.64 13.47
C ILE A 122 -17.95 10.21 12.98
N ILE A 123 -18.92 9.59 12.30
CA ILE A 123 -18.76 8.23 11.78
C ILE A 123 -17.68 8.17 10.69
N GLU A 124 -17.65 9.13 9.77
CA GLU A 124 -16.68 9.14 8.68
C GLU A 124 -15.25 9.41 9.17
N THR A 125 -15.09 10.26 10.21
CA THR A 125 -13.78 10.46 10.86
C THR A 125 -13.29 9.21 11.58
N ILE A 126 -14.17 8.47 12.25
CA ILE A 126 -13.85 7.16 12.84
C ILE A 126 -13.48 6.15 11.75
N SER A 127 -14.24 6.08 10.66
CA SER A 127 -13.97 5.19 9.51
C SER A 127 -12.58 5.42 8.91
N LEU A 128 -12.20 6.69 8.72
CA LEU A 128 -10.88 7.07 8.20
C LEU A 128 -9.73 6.61 9.13
N LEU A 129 -9.93 6.66 10.45
CA LEU A 129 -8.95 6.19 11.44
C LEU A 129 -8.84 4.66 11.56
N ILE A 130 -9.94 3.93 11.29
CA ILE A 130 -9.94 2.45 11.34
C ILE A 130 -9.25 1.87 10.10
N GLN A 131 -9.28 2.55 8.97
CA GLN A 131 -8.70 2.08 7.69
C GLN A 131 -7.24 1.55 7.77
N PRO A 132 -6.26 2.25 8.39
CA PRO A 132 -4.89 1.73 8.50
C PRO A 132 -4.81 0.49 9.41
N MET A 133 -5.64 0.44 10.45
CA MET A 133 -5.70 -0.71 11.35
C MET A 133 -6.31 -1.93 10.64
N ALA A 134 -7.38 -1.73 9.88
CA ALA A 134 -8.01 -2.78 9.08
C ALA A 134 -7.05 -3.35 8.02
N LEU A 135 -6.24 -2.50 7.36
CA LEU A 135 -5.21 -2.93 6.42
C LEU A 135 -4.15 -3.83 7.09
N ALA A 136 -3.67 -3.44 8.27
CA ALA A 136 -2.65 -4.21 9.00
C ALA A 136 -3.19 -5.56 9.51
N VAL A 137 -4.40 -5.57 10.08
CA VAL A 137 -5.03 -6.79 10.59
C VAL A 137 -5.33 -7.79 9.46
N ARG A 138 -5.75 -7.30 8.29
CA ARG A 138 -5.97 -8.16 7.11
C ARG A 138 -4.71 -8.88 6.67
N LEU A 139 -3.53 -8.27 6.82
CA LEU A 139 -2.27 -8.91 6.48
C LEU A 139 -1.76 -9.88 7.55
N THR A 140 -2.14 -9.71 8.82
CA THR A 140 -1.77 -10.66 9.88
C THR A 140 -2.69 -11.87 9.97
N ALA A 141 -3.97 -11.69 9.62
CA ALA A 141 -4.99 -12.73 9.73
C ALA A 141 -4.94 -13.75 8.58
N ASN A 142 -4.16 -13.45 7.53
CA ASN A 142 -4.13 -14.18 6.26
C ASN A 142 -2.74 -14.78 6.05
#